data_AF-A0A101A9M8-F1
#
_entry.id   AF-A0A101A9M8-F1
#
_cell.length_a   1.000
_cell.length_b   1.000
_cell.length_c   1.000
_cell.angle_alpha   90.00
_cell.angle_beta   90.00
_cell.angle_gamma   90.00
#
_symmetry.space_group_name_H-M   'P 1'
#
loop_
_entity.id
_entity.type
_entity.pdbx_description
1 polymer ?
#
loop_
_entity_poly.entity_id
_entity_poly.type
_entity_poly.pdbx_seq_one_letter_code
_entity_poly.pdbx_strand_id
1 'polypeptide(L)'
;MTVKDDLLADFPQVYPSLQRSEVERLLMLLDKNTSIEGGRGLSIATAIKPLVPDIAQRIESYKQSDVDDYVRMLRGAAVLLLQRWQPEDQPPPPDSVAAAIEAIEADA
;
A
#
# COMPACT_ATOMS: atom_id res chain seq x y z
N MET A 1 -11.71 13.91 -2.80
CA MET A 1 -11.09 12.57 -2.71
C MET A 1 -9.61 12.79 -2.55
N THR A 2 -9.08 12.37 -1.41
CA THR A 2 -7.66 12.38 -1.12
C THR A 2 -7.06 11.02 -1.44
N VAL A 3 -5.75 10.99 -1.65
CA VAL A 3 -4.95 9.75 -1.76
C VAL A 3 -5.26 8.76 -0.63
N LYS A 4 -5.55 9.26 0.58
CA LYS A 4 -5.96 8.45 1.73
C LYS A 4 -7.32 7.78 1.54
N ASP A 5 -8.34 8.53 1.10
CA ASP A 5 -9.68 7.97 0.85
C ASP A 5 -9.59 6.84 -0.17
N ASP A 6 -8.75 7.01 -1.18
CA ASP A 6 -8.49 6.01 -2.20
C ASP A 6 -7.77 4.77 -1.63
N LEU A 7 -6.73 4.96 -0.81
CA LEU A 7 -6.05 3.85 -0.12
C LEU A 7 -6.98 3.06 0.80
N LEU A 8 -7.84 3.74 1.56
CA LEU A 8 -8.83 3.12 2.44
C LEU A 8 -9.89 2.37 1.63
N ALA A 9 -10.27 2.86 0.45
CA ALA A 9 -11.19 2.18 -0.46
C ALA A 9 -10.56 0.93 -1.11
N ASP A 10 -9.25 0.96 -1.39
CA ASP A 10 -8.52 -0.16 -1.98
C ASP A 10 -8.18 -1.25 -0.94
N PHE A 11 -7.98 -0.87 0.33
CA PHE A 11 -7.61 -1.79 1.41
C PHE A 11 -8.49 -3.05 1.51
N PRO A 12 -9.84 -2.97 1.54
CA PRO A 12 -10.70 -4.15 1.63
C PRO A 12 -10.68 -5.04 0.37
N GLN A 13 -10.21 -4.55 -0.77
CA GLN A 13 -10.04 -5.36 -1.99
C GLN A 13 -8.77 -6.21 -1.92
N VAL A 14 -7.76 -5.72 -1.22
CA VAL A 14 -6.42 -6.31 -1.14
C VAL A 14 -6.28 -7.20 0.09
N TYR A 15 -6.79 -6.74 1.22
CA TYR A 15 -6.76 -7.43 2.50
C TYR A 15 -8.17 -7.85 2.90
N PRO A 16 -8.41 -9.10 3.37
CA PRO A 16 -7.44 -10.10 3.85
C PRO A 16 -6.92 -11.09 2.81
N SER A 17 -7.16 -10.88 1.52
CA SER A 17 -6.77 -11.82 0.46
C SER A 17 -5.26 -12.03 0.33
N LEU A 18 -4.45 -11.01 0.58
CA LEU A 18 -2.99 -11.12 0.60
C LEU A 18 -2.48 -11.87 1.82
N GLN A 19 -1.50 -12.75 1.62
CA GLN A 19 -0.72 -13.37 2.68
C GLN A 19 0.38 -12.43 3.19
N ARG A 20 0.87 -12.64 4.42
CA ARG A 20 1.99 -11.89 5.00
C ARG A 20 3.18 -11.78 4.04
N SER A 21 3.63 -12.89 3.46
CA SER A 21 4.75 -12.94 2.51
C SER A 21 4.51 -12.10 1.27
N GLU A 22 3.26 -11.94 0.84
CA GLU A 22 2.88 -11.09 -0.29
C GLU A 22 2.88 -9.62 0.11
N VAL A 23 2.49 -9.28 1.34
CA VAL A 23 2.61 -7.93 1.91
C VAL A 23 4.09 -7.53 2.08
N GLU A 24 4.94 -8.45 2.54
CA GLU A 24 6.40 -8.24 2.62
C GLU A 24 7.00 -8.01 1.22
N ARG A 25 6.57 -8.81 0.23
CA ARG A 25 6.98 -8.64 -1.16
C ARG A 25 6.51 -7.30 -1.72
N LEU A 26 5.27 -6.89 -1.45
CA LEU A 26 4.74 -5.58 -1.83
C LEU A 26 5.61 -4.47 -1.25
N LEU A 27 5.91 -4.52 0.05
CA LEU A 27 6.76 -3.54 0.73
C LEU A 27 8.16 -3.46 0.09
N MET A 28 8.78 -4.60 -0.22
CA MET A 28 10.07 -4.65 -0.90
C MET A 28 10.02 -4.00 -2.29
N LEU A 29 8.95 -4.23 -3.06
CA LEU A 29 8.78 -3.64 -4.39
C LEU A 29 8.57 -2.13 -4.30
N LEU A 30 7.80 -1.65 -3.33
CA LEU A 30 7.61 -0.21 -3.08
C LEU A 30 8.94 0.44 -2.69
N ASP A 31 9.71 -0.17 -1.77
CA ASP A 31 11.01 0.36 -1.33
C ASP A 31 12.03 0.45 -2.48
N LYS A 32 12.16 -0.61 -3.28
CA LYS A 32 13.08 -0.64 -4.44
C LYS A 32 12.82 0.44 -5.48
N ASN A 33 11.56 0.81 -5.67
CA ASN A 33 11.18 1.78 -6.70
C ASN A 33 11.14 3.24 -6.20
N THR A 34 11.28 3.49 -4.89
CA THR A 34 11.41 4.86 -4.35
C THR A 34 12.76 5.53 -4.65
N SER A 35 13.80 4.75 -4.96
CA SER A 35 15.17 5.24 -5.19
C SER A 35 15.46 5.77 -6.60
N ILE A 36 14.49 5.81 -7.51
CA ILE A 36 14.70 6.21 -8.91
C ILE A 36 13.90 7.49 -9.21
N GLU A 37 14.59 8.61 -9.43
CA GLU A 37 13.96 9.89 -9.80
C GLU A 37 13.51 9.90 -11.27
N GLY A 38 12.27 10.34 -11.52
CA GLY A 38 11.76 10.62 -12.88
C GLY A 38 11.19 9.42 -13.64
N GLY A 39 10.02 8.91 -13.24
CA GLY A 39 9.26 7.89 -13.99
C GLY A 39 8.55 6.83 -13.12
N ARG A 40 8.28 7.15 -11.85
CA ARG A 40 7.98 6.17 -10.78
C ARG A 40 6.66 5.43 -10.93
N GLY A 41 5.59 6.11 -11.37
CA GLY A 41 4.24 5.55 -11.34
C GLY A 41 4.07 4.29 -12.17
N LEU A 42 4.52 4.31 -13.42
CA LEU A 42 4.37 3.17 -14.33
C LEU A 42 5.23 1.97 -13.91
N SER A 43 6.45 2.23 -13.43
CA SER A 43 7.37 1.18 -12.94
C SER A 43 6.86 0.52 -11.66
N ILE A 44 6.35 1.32 -10.71
CA ILE A 44 5.74 0.81 -9.48
C ILE A 44 4.48 0.03 -9.80
N ALA A 45 3.57 0.60 -10.59
CA ALA A 45 2.34 -0.06 -11.00
C ALA A 45 2.64 -1.41 -11.65
N THR A 46 3.58 -1.45 -12.61
CA THR A 46 3.99 -2.71 -13.27
C THR A 46 4.53 -3.73 -12.28
N ALA A 47 5.33 -3.29 -11.29
CA ALA A 47 5.94 -4.17 -10.31
C ALA A 47 4.91 -4.78 -9.34
N ILE A 48 3.93 -4.00 -8.89
CA ILE A 48 2.94 -4.42 -7.89
C ILE A 48 1.68 -5.05 -8.49
N LYS A 49 1.41 -4.84 -9.79
CA LYS A 49 0.27 -5.42 -10.53
C LYS A 49 0.01 -6.92 -10.30
N PRO A 50 1.01 -7.82 -10.23
CA PRO A 50 0.76 -9.23 -9.95
C PRO A 50 0.25 -9.52 -8.53
N LEU A 51 0.40 -8.58 -7.59
CA LEU A 51 -0.08 -8.71 -6.20
C LEU A 51 -1.36 -7.92 -5.97
N VAL A 52 -1.40 -6.68 -6.49
CA VAL A 52 -2.48 -5.71 -6.24
C VAL A 52 -2.85 -5.01 -7.56
N PRO A 53 -3.56 -5.69 -8.48
CA PRO A 53 -3.83 -5.17 -9.81
C PRO A 53 -4.67 -3.88 -9.81
N ASP A 54 -5.67 -3.78 -8.92
CA ASP A 54 -6.51 -2.59 -8.79
C ASP A 54 -5.72 -1.36 -8.32
N ILE A 55 -4.82 -1.56 -7.34
CA ILE A 55 -3.91 -0.50 -6.89
C ILE A 55 -2.96 -0.08 -8.01
N ALA A 56 -2.41 -1.03 -8.77
CA ALA A 56 -1.56 -0.71 -9.91
C ALA A 56 -2.28 0.17 -10.93
N GLN A 57 -3.51 -0.19 -11.31
CA GLN A 57 -4.33 0.58 -12.25
C GLN A 57 -4.63 2.00 -11.74
N ARG A 58 -4.83 2.15 -10.42
CA ARG A 58 -5.02 3.46 -9.80
C ARG A 58 -3.75 4.32 -9.89
N ILE A 59 -2.59 3.75 -9.56
CA ILE A 59 -1.29 4.43 -9.69
C ILE A 59 -1.04 4.88 -11.14
N GLU A 60 -1.41 4.06 -12.13
CA GLU A 60 -1.31 4.43 -13.56
C GLU A 60 -2.21 5.62 -13.93
N SER A 61 -3.28 5.86 -13.18
CA SER A 61 -4.26 6.92 -13.43
C SER A 61 -3.92 8.25 -12.72
N TYR A 62 -2.95 8.25 -11.81
CA TYR A 62 -2.58 9.44 -11.03
C TYR A 62 -1.55 10.33 -11.71
N LYS A 63 -1.55 11.61 -11.32
CA LYS A 63 -0.43 12.51 -11.60
C LYS A 63 0.75 12.11 -10.71
N GLN A 64 1.97 12.42 -11.16
CA GLN A 64 3.17 11.97 -10.48
C GLN A 64 3.28 12.42 -9.01
N SER A 65 2.78 13.61 -8.67
CA SER A 65 2.69 14.06 -7.26
C SER A 65 1.82 13.14 -6.42
N ASP A 66 0.64 12.77 -6.93
CA ASP A 66 -0.31 11.91 -6.23
C ASP A 66 0.21 10.47 -6.15
N VAL A 67 1.00 10.02 -7.14
CA VAL A 67 1.70 8.73 -7.10
C VAL A 67 2.68 8.68 -5.94
N ASP A 68 3.54 9.68 -5.78
CA ASP A 68 4.55 9.70 -4.72
C ASP A 68 3.90 9.70 -3.33
N ASP A 69 2.84 10.50 -3.12
CA ASP A 69 2.05 10.49 -1.89
C ASP A 69 1.34 9.15 -1.66
N TYR A 70 0.71 8.57 -2.68
CA TYR A 70 0.01 7.29 -2.57
C TYR A 70 0.98 6.15 -2.23
N VAL A 71 2.12 6.08 -2.90
CA VAL A 71 3.16 5.07 -2.65
C VAL A 71 3.72 5.22 -1.24
N ARG A 72 3.94 6.45 -0.77
CA ARG A 72 4.38 6.73 0.59
C ARG A 72 3.37 6.23 1.62
N MET A 73 2.08 6.51 1.43
CA MET A 73 1.02 6.04 2.33
C MET A 73 0.83 4.52 2.28
N LEU A 74 0.83 3.92 1.09
CA LEU A 74 0.75 2.46 0.90
C LEU A 74 1.90 1.74 1.59
N ARG A 75 3.12 2.29 1.52
CA ARG A 75 4.29 1.78 2.25
C ARG A 75 4.04 1.82 3.76
N GLY A 76 3.55 2.94 4.30
CA GLY A 76 3.22 3.07 5.72
C GLY A 76 2.16 2.05 6.16
N ALA A 77 1.11 1.89 5.37
CA ALA A 77 0.05 0.90 5.60
C ALA A 77 0.58 -0.54 5.60
N ALA A 78 1.43 -0.91 4.62
CA ALA A 78 2.03 -2.24 4.55
C ALA A 78 2.93 -2.52 5.76
N VAL A 79 3.73 -1.55 6.22
CA VAL A 79 4.55 -1.68 7.44
C VAL A 79 3.67 -1.88 8.68
N LEU A 80 2.62 -1.06 8.84
CA LEU A 80 1.70 -1.18 9.97
C LEU A 80 0.96 -2.52 9.98
N LEU A 81 0.54 -2.99 8.80
CA LEU A 81 -0.09 -4.29 8.64
C LEU A 81 0.86 -5.41 9.09
N LEU A 82 2.13 -5.39 8.66
CA LEU A 82 3.13 -6.38 9.09
C LEU A 82 3.45 -6.30 10.58
N GLN A 83 3.51 -5.10 11.16
CA GLN A 83 3.73 -4.92 12.60
C GLN A 83 2.58 -5.51 13.43
N ARG A 84 1.34 -5.41 12.94
CA ARG A 84 0.15 -5.98 13.60
C ARG A 84 -0.06 -7.46 13.32
N TRP A 85 0.65 -8.03 12.34
CA TRP A 85 0.61 -9.45 12.00
C TRP A 85 1.43 -10.29 12.99
N GLN A 86 0.94 -10.35 14.23
CA GLN A 86 1.58 -11.06 15.33
C GLN A 86 0.50 -11.88 16.06
N PRO A 87 0.59 -13.23 16.10
CA PRO A 87 1.63 -14.10 15.53
C PRO A 87 1.61 -14.19 14.00
N GLU A 88 2.68 -14.70 13.39
CA GLU A 88 2.88 -14.72 11.92
C GLU A 88 1.80 -15.48 11.16
N ASP A 89 1.22 -16.51 11.79
CA ASP A 89 0.11 -17.33 11.26
C ASP A 89 -1.27 -16.67 11.43
N GLN A 90 -1.38 -15.56 12.16
CA GLN A 90 -2.66 -14.94 12.45
C GLN A 90 -2.79 -13.55 11.80
N PRO A 91 -3.56 -13.42 10.70
CA PRO A 91 -3.87 -12.13 10.11
C PRO A 91 -4.58 -11.20 11.11
N PRO A 92 -4.18 -9.92 11.21
CA PRO A 92 -4.87 -8.95 12.07
C PRO A 92 -6.27 -8.62 11.50
N PRO A 93 -7.28 -8.38 12.32
CA PRO A 93 -8.61 -8.09 11.81
C PRO A 93 -8.61 -6.85 10.89
N PRO A 94 -9.30 -6.90 9.73
CA PRO A 94 -9.27 -5.84 8.72
C PRO A 94 -9.70 -4.48 9.29
N ASP A 95 -10.70 -4.43 10.17
CA ASP A 95 -11.14 -3.21 10.85
C ASP A 95 -10.03 -2.56 11.69
N SER A 96 -9.21 -3.37 12.36
CA SER A 96 -8.10 -2.88 13.19
C SER A 96 -6.99 -2.27 12.34
N VAL A 97 -6.74 -2.83 11.16
CA VAL A 97 -5.75 -2.31 10.21
C VAL A 97 -6.29 -1.07 9.51
N ALA A 98 -7.55 -1.08 9.06
CA ALA A 98 -8.19 0.09 8.44
C ALA A 98 -8.17 1.31 9.39
N ALA A 99 -8.51 1.12 10.67
CA ALA A 99 -8.41 2.17 11.68
C ALA A 99 -6.97 2.64 11.91
N ALA A 100 -5.98 1.74 11.79
CA ALA A 100 -4.57 2.11 11.87
C ALA A 100 -4.10 2.91 10.65
N ILE A 101 -4.59 2.58 9.46
CA ILE A 101 -4.30 3.31 8.21
C ILE A 101 -4.92 4.71 8.26
N GLU A 102 -6.16 4.81 8.76
CA GLU A 102 -6.83 6.10 8.97
C GLU A 102 -6.04 7.03 9.91
N ALA A 103 -5.30 6.46 10.87
CA ALA A 103 -4.50 7.18 11.84
C ALA A 103 -3.12 7.66 11.32
N ILE A 104 -2.66 7.25 10.13
CA ILE A 104 -1.32 7.60 9.58
C ILE A 104 -1.12 9.12 9.40
N GLU A 105 -2.20 9.92 9.31
CA GLU A 105 -2.14 11.39 9.22
C GLU A 105 -2.35 12.14 10.54
N ALA A 106 -2.68 11.47 11.65
CA ALA A 106 -2.89 12.18 12.91
C ALA A 106 -1.59 12.69 13.57
N ASP A 107 -0.43 12.30 13.03
CA ASP A 107 0.91 12.63 13.50
C ASP A 107 1.78 13.13 12.33
N ALA A 108 1.40 14.26 11.72
CA ALA A 108 2.22 14.98 10.73
C ALA A 108 1.97 16.50 10.80
#